data_AF-A0AAE1KZ07-F1
#
_entry.id   AF-A0AAE1KZ07-F1
#
_cell.length_a   1.000
_cell.length_b   1.000
_cell.length_c   1.000
_cell.angle_alpha   90.00
_cell.angle_beta   90.00
_cell.angle_gamma   90.00
#
_symmetry.space_group_name_H-M   'P 1'
#
loop_
_entity.id
_entity.type
_entity.pdbx_description
1 polymer ?
#
loop_
_entity_poly.entity_id
_entity_poly.type
_entity_poly.pdbx_seq_one_letter_code
_entity_poly.pdbx_strand_id
1 'polypeptide(L)'
;MSFILRNFVEEPTVSKLEGDLKKQDWRQLAQKYNIVASSSLVKKQLKDVVIKGLVSNQVLSEEAYRLLPQAIRYEKDSSEDDDSEMLKLDQERINLEREKLELRKKELEARERESARELEARERESARELEDRERERKHQLELAKLSQNIKTI
;
A
#
# COMPACT_ATOMS: atom_id res chain seq x y z
N MET A 1 2.12 -35.18 29.12
CA MET A 1 2.86 -34.36 30.12
C MET A 1 2.86 -32.91 29.65
N SER A 2 2.70 -31.95 30.55
CA SER A 2 2.79 -30.51 30.21
C SER A 2 4.26 -30.12 30.02
N PHE A 3 4.55 -29.29 29.03
CA PHE A 3 5.87 -28.67 28.90
C PHE A 3 6.13 -27.71 30.06
N ILE A 4 7.37 -27.67 30.56
CA ILE A 4 7.82 -26.76 31.61
C ILE A 4 9.12 -26.12 31.14
N LEU A 5 9.10 -24.80 30.90
CA LEU A 5 10.25 -24.02 30.41
C LEU A 5 11.50 -24.23 31.27
N ARG A 6 11.34 -24.24 32.60
CA ARG A 6 12.45 -24.42 33.55
C ARG A 6 13.21 -25.73 33.30
N ASN A 7 12.49 -26.83 33.09
CA ASN A 7 13.07 -28.16 32.85
C ASN A 7 13.78 -28.24 31.50
N PHE A 8 13.38 -27.41 30.53
CA PHE A 8 14.06 -27.30 29.25
C PHE A 8 15.34 -26.46 29.37
N VAL A 9 15.32 -25.37 30.13
CA VAL A 9 16.49 -24.51 30.34
C VAL A 9 17.60 -25.26 31.10
N GLU A 10 17.23 -26.09 32.07
CA GLU A 10 18.19 -26.89 32.85
C GLU A 10 18.86 -27.99 32.02
N GLU A 11 18.13 -28.57 31.06
CA GLU A 11 18.65 -29.61 30.17
C GLU A 11 17.94 -29.51 28.81
N PRO A 12 18.52 -28.74 27.86
CA PRO A 12 17.92 -28.48 26.56
C PRO A 12 18.11 -29.69 25.64
N THR A 13 17.07 -30.51 25.53
CA THR A 13 17.07 -31.66 24.63
C THR A 13 15.96 -31.56 23.60
N VAL A 14 16.25 -32.08 22.41
CA VAL A 14 15.32 -32.12 21.28
C VAL A 14 14.05 -32.91 21.62
N SER A 15 14.16 -34.01 22.36
CA SER A 15 13.01 -34.82 22.76
C SER A 15 11.99 -34.07 23.63
N LYS A 16 12.42 -33.05 24.39
CA LYS A 16 11.51 -32.16 25.13
C LYS A 16 10.73 -31.20 24.22
N LEU A 17 11.21 -31.00 22.98
CA LEU A 17 10.59 -30.19 21.93
C LEU A 17 9.72 -31.01 20.96
N GLU A 18 9.83 -32.34 20.99
CA GLU A 18 9.04 -33.26 20.18
C GLU A 18 7.58 -33.40 20.65
N GLY A 19 7.29 -33.02 21.91
CA GLY A 19 5.92 -33.00 22.44
C GLY A 19 5.01 -31.95 21.79
N ASP A 20 3.70 -32.11 21.95
CA ASP A 20 2.70 -31.13 21.47
C ASP A 20 2.66 -29.86 22.36
N LEU A 21 3.71 -29.06 22.23
CA LEU A 21 3.87 -27.75 22.85
C LEU A 21 2.81 -26.76 22.38
N LYS A 22 2.26 -25.94 23.27
CA LYS A 22 1.33 -24.87 22.89
C LYS A 22 2.08 -23.70 22.26
N LYS A 23 1.37 -22.86 21.49
CA LYS A 23 1.94 -21.63 20.89
C LYS A 23 2.59 -20.72 21.94
N GLN A 24 2.02 -20.65 23.14
CA GLN A 24 2.54 -19.86 24.24
C GLN A 24 3.90 -20.39 24.73
N ASP A 25 4.08 -21.71 24.81
CA ASP A 25 5.32 -22.33 25.27
C ASP A 25 6.48 -22.00 24.31
N TRP A 26 6.22 -22.05 23.00
CA TRP A 26 7.17 -21.62 21.99
C TRP A 26 7.55 -20.14 22.10
N ARG A 27 6.59 -19.26 22.45
CA ARG A 27 6.90 -17.83 22.70
C ARG A 27 7.77 -17.63 23.93
N GLN A 28 7.51 -18.39 24.99
CA GLN A 28 8.34 -18.33 26.19
C GLN A 28 9.78 -18.76 25.92
N LEU A 29 9.97 -19.80 25.09
CA LEU A 29 11.29 -20.19 24.60
C LEU A 29 11.95 -19.08 23.78
N ALA A 30 11.22 -18.49 22.82
CA ALA A 30 11.73 -17.39 22.00
C ALA A 30 12.22 -16.23 22.87
N GLN A 31 11.40 -15.81 23.84
CA GLN A 31 11.72 -14.73 24.77
C GLN A 31 12.91 -15.08 25.68
N LYS A 32 12.97 -16.31 26.20
CA LYS A 32 14.02 -16.76 27.12
C LYS A 32 15.41 -16.76 26.46
N TYR A 33 15.48 -17.12 25.18
CA TYR A 33 16.71 -17.20 24.41
C TYR A 33 16.92 -16.00 23.48
N ASN A 34 16.18 -14.90 23.66
CA ASN A 34 16.27 -13.69 22.84
C ASN A 34 16.15 -13.94 21.32
N ILE A 35 15.31 -14.89 20.92
CA ILE A 35 15.04 -15.21 19.52
C ILE A 35 13.95 -14.25 19.02
N VAL A 36 14.28 -13.48 17.98
CA VAL A 36 13.35 -12.52 17.37
C VAL A 36 12.25 -13.28 16.62
N ALA A 37 11.04 -13.28 17.17
CA ALA A 37 9.87 -13.92 16.58
C ALA A 37 8.68 -12.96 16.55
N SER A 38 8.08 -12.76 15.37
CA SER A 38 6.91 -11.89 15.23
C SER A 38 5.68 -12.46 15.97
N SER A 39 4.89 -11.57 16.58
CA SER A 39 3.64 -11.92 17.24
C SER A 39 2.56 -12.42 16.26
N SER A 40 2.71 -12.16 14.95
CA SER A 40 1.79 -12.63 13.91
C SER A 40 2.04 -14.08 13.48
N LEU A 41 3.18 -14.68 13.83
CA LEU A 41 3.54 -16.03 13.37
C LEU A 41 2.53 -17.08 13.84
N VAL A 42 2.16 -18.00 12.94
CA VAL A 42 1.37 -19.18 13.29
C VAL A 42 2.23 -20.19 14.07
N LYS A 43 1.60 -21.11 14.83
CA LYS A 43 2.29 -22.06 15.74
C LYS A 43 3.43 -22.82 15.02
N LYS A 44 3.18 -23.23 13.77
CA LYS A 44 4.13 -23.96 12.92
C LYS A 44 5.36 -23.13 12.56
N GLN A 45 5.17 -21.91 12.04
CA GLN A 45 6.27 -20.98 11.73
C GLN A 45 7.05 -20.57 12.98
N LEU A 46 6.36 -20.32 14.09
CA LEU A 46 6.99 -19.99 15.36
C LEU A 46 7.90 -21.12 15.86
N LYS A 47 7.47 -22.38 15.69
CA LYS A 47 8.27 -23.55 16.05
C LYS A 47 9.59 -23.59 15.27
N ASP A 48 9.55 -23.40 13.96
CA ASP A 48 10.76 -23.43 13.13
C ASP A 48 11.73 -22.30 13.47
N VAL A 49 11.23 -21.08 13.66
CA VAL A 49 12.04 -19.91 14.05
C VAL A 49 12.72 -20.16 15.39
N VAL A 50 11.99 -20.69 16.37
CA VAL A 50 12.54 -20.97 17.70
C VAL A 50 13.59 -22.08 17.64
N ILE A 51 13.33 -23.18 16.92
CA ILE A 51 14.29 -24.28 16.82
C ILE A 51 15.57 -23.81 16.13
N LYS A 52 15.48 -23.06 15.02
CA LYS A 52 16.64 -22.48 14.35
C LYS A 52 17.42 -21.53 15.26
N GLY A 53 16.71 -20.66 15.99
CA GLY A 53 17.34 -19.76 16.95
C GLY A 53 18.05 -20.48 18.10
N LEU A 54 17.50 -21.60 18.59
CA LEU A 54 18.15 -22.43 19.60
C LEU A 54 19.45 -23.06 19.09
N VAL A 55 19.49 -23.49 17.82
CA VAL A 55 20.71 -24.00 17.18
C VAL A 55 21.74 -22.88 16.98
N SER A 56 21.32 -21.72 16.47
CA SER A 56 22.20 -20.56 16.29
C SER A 56 22.80 -20.06 17.60
N ASN A 57 22.04 -20.14 18.69
CA ASN A 57 22.49 -19.80 20.03
C ASN A 57 23.31 -20.91 20.72
N GLN A 58 23.64 -22.00 20.00
CA GLN A 58 24.39 -23.16 20.50
C GLN A 58 23.71 -23.87 21.69
N VAL A 59 22.40 -23.67 21.85
CA VAL A 59 21.58 -24.33 22.89
C VAL A 59 21.26 -25.76 22.49
N LEU A 60 21.08 -26.00 21.20
CA LEU A 60 20.93 -27.33 20.60
C LEU A 60 22.05 -27.55 19.58
N SER A 61 22.58 -28.78 19.51
CA SER A 61 23.56 -29.11 18.47
C SER A 61 22.89 -29.22 17.10
N GLU A 62 23.63 -28.88 16.06
CA GLU A 62 23.17 -29.01 14.67
C GLU A 62 22.88 -30.48 14.32
N GLU A 63 23.61 -31.42 14.91
CA GLU A 63 23.34 -32.86 14.81
C GLU A 63 21.99 -33.24 15.42
N ALA A 64 21.65 -32.68 16.58
CA ALA A 64 20.36 -32.94 17.22
C ALA A 64 19.20 -32.32 16.43
N TYR A 65 19.41 -31.14 15.83
CA TYR A 65 18.48 -30.59 14.84
C TYR A 65 18.33 -31.55 13.67
N ARG A 66 19.44 -32.11 13.16
CA ARG A 66 19.48 -33.12 12.10
C ARG A 66 18.97 -34.51 12.49
N LEU A 67 18.47 -34.71 13.71
CA LEU A 67 17.74 -35.92 14.13
C LEU A 67 16.21 -35.74 14.32
N LEU A 68 15.70 -34.49 14.35
CA LEU A 68 14.26 -34.20 14.41
C LEU A 68 13.45 -34.78 13.22
N PRO A 69 12.26 -35.36 13.40
CA PRO A 69 11.40 -35.75 12.27
C PRO A 69 11.22 -34.60 11.25
N GLN A 70 11.19 -34.89 9.94
CA GLN A 70 11.04 -33.85 8.90
C GLN A 70 9.78 -32.98 9.10
N ALA A 71 8.73 -33.55 9.71
CA ALA A 71 7.53 -32.83 10.15
C ALA A 71 7.78 -31.69 11.16
N ILE A 72 8.97 -31.69 11.78
CA ILE A 72 9.46 -30.67 12.71
C ILE A 72 10.48 -29.74 12.05
N ARG A 73 11.09 -30.13 10.92
CA ARG A 73 12.19 -29.36 10.32
C ARG A 73 11.79 -28.40 9.21
N TYR A 74 10.68 -28.64 8.52
CA TYR A 74 10.25 -27.88 7.33
C TYR A 74 11.41 -27.19 6.60
N GLU A 75 12.35 -28.00 6.11
CA GLU A 75 13.12 -27.60 4.96
C GLU A 75 12.18 -27.74 3.77
N LYS A 76 11.58 -26.61 3.40
CA LYS A 76 11.26 -26.18 2.04
C LYS A 76 10.96 -27.32 1.04
N ASP A 77 9.67 -27.55 0.82
CA ASP A 77 9.07 -27.58 -0.54
C ASP A 77 7.57 -27.86 -0.41
N SER A 78 6.80 -26.79 -0.22
CA SER A 78 5.40 -26.68 -0.64
C SER A 78 4.95 -25.25 -0.34
N SER A 79 5.47 -24.30 -1.10
CA SER A 79 5.06 -22.89 -1.09
C SER A 79 4.74 -22.42 -2.52
N GLU A 80 4.14 -23.30 -3.32
CA GLU A 80 3.68 -22.93 -4.67
C GLU A 80 2.18 -22.67 -4.75
N ASP A 81 1.38 -23.13 -3.78
CA ASP A 81 -0.07 -22.94 -3.83
C ASP A 81 -0.58 -21.76 -2.96
N ASP A 82 0.02 -21.48 -1.79
CA ASP A 82 -0.49 -20.43 -0.86
C ASP A 82 0.10 -19.03 -1.14
N ASP A 83 1.37 -18.95 -1.56
CA ASP A 83 1.99 -17.68 -1.97
C ASP A 83 1.47 -17.20 -3.33
N SER A 84 1.03 -18.12 -4.20
CA SER A 84 0.51 -17.80 -5.53
C SER A 84 -0.86 -17.12 -5.47
N GLU A 85 -1.73 -17.53 -4.55
CA GLU A 85 -3.04 -16.88 -4.36
C GLU A 85 -2.89 -15.50 -3.72
N MET A 86 -2.03 -15.36 -2.71
CA MET A 86 -1.75 -14.06 -2.08
C MET A 86 -1.09 -13.07 -3.05
N LEU A 87 -0.11 -13.53 -3.85
CA LEU A 87 0.52 -12.71 -4.89
C LEU A 87 -0.46 -12.32 -6.01
N LYS A 88 -1.39 -13.20 -6.38
CA LYS A 88 -2.46 -12.87 -7.34
C LYS A 88 -3.40 -11.81 -6.78
N LEU A 89 -3.79 -11.92 -5.51
CA LEU A 89 -4.64 -10.93 -4.85
C LEU A 89 -3.95 -9.57 -4.72
N ASP A 90 -2.66 -9.54 -4.38
CA ASP A 90 -1.90 -8.29 -4.34
C ASP A 90 -1.71 -7.69 -5.74
N GLN A 91 -1.46 -8.52 -6.76
CA GLN A 91 -1.37 -8.08 -8.15
C GLN A 91 -2.69 -7.52 -8.67
N GLU A 92 -3.82 -8.17 -8.37
CA GLU A 92 -5.16 -7.72 -8.74
C GLU A 92 -5.52 -6.40 -8.05
N ARG A 93 -5.19 -6.27 -6.77
CA ARG A 93 -5.38 -5.03 -6.02
C ARG A 93 -4.55 -3.88 -6.59
N ILE A 94 -3.29 -4.12 -6.96
CA ILE A 94 -2.44 -3.13 -7.63
C ILE A 94 -3.03 -2.73 -8.99
N ASN A 95 -3.55 -3.69 -9.76
CA ASN A 95 -4.17 -3.41 -11.06
C ASN A 95 -5.44 -2.56 -10.90
N LEU A 96 -6.30 -2.89 -9.94
CA LEU A 96 -7.50 -2.09 -9.63
C LEU A 96 -7.16 -0.68 -9.16
N GLU A 97 -6.09 -0.51 -8.37
CA GLU A 97 -5.64 0.80 -7.92
C GLU A 97 -5.09 1.64 -9.09
N ARG A 98 -4.35 1.02 -10.01
CA ARG A 98 -3.91 1.66 -11.27
C ARG A 98 -5.09 2.08 -12.14
N GLU A 99 -6.08 1.23 -12.32
CA GLU A 99 -7.27 1.54 -13.12
C GLU A 99 -8.07 2.71 -12.52
N LYS A 100 -8.25 2.72 -11.19
CA LYS A 100 -8.88 3.86 -10.48
C LYS A 100 -8.10 5.16 -10.66
N LEU A 101 -6.77 5.10 -10.59
CA LEU A 101 -5.92 6.27 -10.83
C LEU A 101 -6.03 6.77 -12.28
N GLU A 102 -6.08 5.85 -13.25
CA GLU A 102 -6.22 6.21 -14.66
C GLU A 102 -7.59 6.84 -14.96
N LEU A 103 -8.67 6.29 -14.40
CA LEU A 103 -10.01 6.88 -14.51
C LEU A 103 -10.05 8.28 -13.88
N ARG A 104 -9.48 8.45 -12.68
CA ARG A 104 -9.42 9.76 -12.02
C ARG A 104 -8.61 10.77 -12.83
N LYS A 105 -7.52 10.34 -13.48
CA LYS A 105 -6.74 11.20 -14.37
C LYS A 105 -7.57 11.63 -15.59
N LYS A 106 -8.29 10.70 -16.23
CA LYS A 106 -9.18 11.02 -17.37
C LYS A 106 -10.30 12.00 -16.97
N GLU A 107 -10.87 11.83 -15.78
CA GLU A 107 -11.90 12.74 -15.24
C GLU A 107 -11.33 14.14 -15.02
N LEU A 108 -10.14 14.26 -14.43
CA LEU A 108 -9.47 15.55 -14.24
C LEU A 108 -9.15 16.22 -15.58
N GLU A 109 -8.61 15.49 -16.56
CA GLU A 109 -8.35 16.03 -17.90
C GLU A 109 -9.64 16.48 -18.60
N ALA A 110 -10.75 15.76 -18.44
CA ALA A 110 -12.03 16.16 -18.99
C ALA A 110 -12.53 17.46 -18.35
N ARG A 111 -12.43 17.56 -17.03
CA ARG A 111 -12.83 18.74 -16.26
C ARG A 111 -11.98 19.97 -16.61
N GLU A 112 -10.67 19.80 -16.79
CA GLU A 112 -9.78 20.88 -17.24
C GLU A 112 -10.14 21.35 -18.66
N ARG A 113 -10.43 20.42 -19.58
CA ARG A 113 -10.88 20.79 -20.93
C ARG A 113 -12.21 21.54 -20.91
N GLU A 114 -13.15 21.13 -20.06
CA GLU A 114 -14.44 21.82 -19.91
C GLU A 114 -14.25 23.22 -19.33
N SER A 115 -13.45 23.36 -18.26
CA SER A 115 -13.11 24.65 -17.67
C SER A 115 -12.42 25.58 -18.65
N ALA A 116 -11.51 25.07 -19.48
CA ALA A 116 -10.83 25.88 -20.50
C ALA A 116 -11.81 26.38 -21.56
N ARG A 117 -12.76 25.54 -22.00
CA ARG A 117 -13.80 25.93 -22.96
C ARG A 117 -14.76 26.97 -22.38
N GLU A 118 -15.15 26.83 -21.11
CA GLU A 118 -16.02 27.82 -20.46
C GLU A 118 -15.32 29.17 -20.35
N LEU A 119 -14.04 29.17 -19.98
CA LEU A 119 -13.24 30.39 -19.86
C LEU A 119 -13.07 31.06 -21.24
N GLU A 120 -12.75 30.29 -22.28
CA GLU A 120 -12.67 30.81 -23.66
C GLU A 120 -14.01 31.38 -24.14
N ALA A 121 -15.13 30.73 -23.81
CA ALA A 121 -16.46 31.23 -24.16
C ALA A 121 -16.75 32.59 -23.48
N ARG A 122 -16.42 32.72 -22.18
CA ARG A 122 -16.57 33.99 -21.44
C ARG A 122 -15.67 35.10 -21.99
N GLU A 123 -14.43 34.77 -22.35
CA GLU A 123 -13.50 35.75 -22.93
C GLU A 123 -14.01 36.25 -24.29
N ARG A 124 -14.55 35.37 -25.14
CA ARG A 124 -15.16 35.77 -26.41
C ARG A 124 -16.40 36.64 -26.23
N GLU A 125 -17.24 36.34 -25.25
CA GLU A 125 -18.42 37.14 -24.92
C GLU A 125 -18.01 38.54 -24.44
N SER A 126 -17.08 38.61 -23.49
CA SER A 126 -16.52 39.88 -22.99
C SER A 126 -15.87 40.72 -24.10
N ALA A 127 -15.12 40.08 -25.00
CA ALA A 127 -14.51 40.78 -26.14
C ALA A 127 -15.55 41.39 -27.09
N ARG A 128 -16.64 40.66 -27.37
CA ARG A 128 -17.75 41.16 -28.20
C ARG A 128 -18.46 42.33 -27.54
N GLU A 129 -18.73 42.24 -26.24
CA GLU A 129 -19.36 43.34 -25.47
C GLU A 129 -18.50 44.62 -25.51
N LEU A 130 -17.18 44.48 -25.39
CA LEU A 130 -16.26 45.61 -25.48
C LEU A 130 -16.26 46.24 -26.88
N GLU A 131 -16.25 45.42 -27.92
CA GLU A 131 -16.30 45.89 -29.31
C GLU A 131 -17.59 46.65 -29.61
N ASP A 132 -18.74 46.13 -29.16
CA ASP A 132 -20.04 46.78 -29.36
C ASP A 132 -20.12 48.12 -28.59
N ARG A 133 -19.63 48.18 -27.34
CA ARG A 133 -19.52 49.46 -26.60
C ARG A 133 -18.62 50.48 -27.31
N GLU A 134 -17.52 50.03 -27.92
CA GLU A 134 -16.63 50.93 -28.65
C GLU A 134 -17.30 51.48 -29.91
N ARG A 135 -18.04 50.65 -30.65
CA ARG A 135 -18.83 51.08 -31.82
C ARG A 135 -19.91 52.08 -31.42
N GLU A 136 -20.66 51.82 -30.35
CA GLU A 136 -21.67 52.75 -29.83
C GLU A 136 -21.06 54.10 -29.47
N ARG A 137 -19.90 54.10 -28.78
CA ARG A 137 -19.21 55.33 -28.42
C ARG A 137 -18.75 56.13 -29.64
N LYS A 138 -18.21 55.44 -30.66
CA LYS A 138 -17.82 56.08 -31.92
C LYS A 138 -19.02 56.70 -32.63
N HIS A 139 -20.13 55.97 -32.71
CA HIS A 139 -21.36 56.46 -33.33
C HIS A 139 -21.93 57.68 -32.59
N GLN A 140 -21.96 57.66 -31.26
CA GLN A 140 -22.38 58.83 -30.46
C GLN A 140 -21.48 60.05 -30.70
N LEU A 141 -20.16 59.86 -30.77
CA LEU A 141 -19.21 60.94 -31.07
C LEU A 141 -19.42 61.52 -32.48
N GLU A 142 -19.74 60.67 -33.46
CA GLU A 142 -20.02 61.09 -34.84
C GLU A 142 -21.32 61.91 -34.93
N LEU A 143 -22.39 61.46 -34.28
CA LEU A 143 -23.63 62.21 -34.15
C LEU A 143 -23.44 63.56 -33.44
N ALA A 144 -22.62 63.61 -32.38
CA ALA A 144 -22.32 64.84 -31.67
C ALA A 144 -21.55 65.85 -32.56
N LYS A 145 -20.59 65.37 -33.36
CA LYS A 145 -19.86 66.20 -34.33
C LYS A 145 -20.77 66.76 -35.42
N LEU A 146 -21.66 65.92 -35.98
CA LEU A 146 -22.65 66.35 -36.96
C LEU A 146 -23.60 67.40 -36.37
N SER A 147 -24.06 67.21 -35.13
CA SER A 147 -24.91 68.19 -34.44
C SER A 147 -24.21 69.53 -34.20
N GLN A 148 -22.91 69.54 -33.90
CA GLN A 148 -22.16 70.80 -33.74
C GLN A 148 -22.00 71.54 -35.07
N ASN A 149 -21.73 70.83 -36.17
CA ASN A 149 -21.60 71.46 -37.48
C ASN A 149 -22.92 72.10 -37.96
N ILE A 150 -24.08 71.51 -37.66
CA ILE A 150 -25.39 72.09 -38.01
C ILE A 150 -25.68 73.37 -37.22
N LYS A 151 -25.22 73.49 -35.97
CA LYS A 151 -25.42 74.71 -35.15
C LYS A 151 -24.50 75.87 -35.52
N THR A 152 -23.51 75.64 -36.39
CA THR A 152 -22.48 76.63 -36.76
C THR A 152 -22.72 77.23 -38.16
N ILE A 153 -23.82 76.83 -38.83
CA ILE A 153 -24.30 77.40 -40.10
C ILE A 153 -25.54 78.25 -39.81
#